data_AF-A0ABD3RV84-F1
#
_entry.id   AF-A0ABD3RV84-F1
#
_cell.length_a   1.000
_cell.length_b   1.000
_cell.length_c   1.000
_cell.angle_alpha   90.00
_cell.angle_beta   90.00
_cell.angle_gamma   90.00
#
_symmetry.space_group_name_H-M   'P 1'
#
loop_
_entity.id
_entity.type
_entity.pdbx_description
1 polymer ?
#
loop_
_entity_poly.entity_id
_entity_poly.type
_entity_poly.pdbx_seq_one_letter_code
_entity_poly.pdbx_strand_id
1 'polypeptide(L)'
;MIEGKTVYVLELADGRYYVGSTSNRKRRYNEHASRRGSKWTRIHAPLCVHEEYRRVPSPFLLGMESRVTANLMLRYGVNNVRGSMFCTTRDYHMGDVDSLTRFLGHYNDMDYREVYAKLSRILPMPPADNVRGGGGTSTSASRTAMTANSRRRRKYHGGNYDSGHDIHYGNNNNNVDGGNHHPRGATLCYNCGELGHIAASCPNNRGGGA
;
A
#
# COMPACT_ATOMS: atom_id res chain seq x y z
N MET A 1 26.38 2.05 -22.83
CA MET A 1 26.29 0.83 -21.99
C MET A 1 25.03 0.95 -21.17
N ILE A 2 24.14 -0.04 -21.17
CA ILE A 2 22.96 -0.02 -20.28
C ILE A 2 23.49 -0.18 -18.86
N GLU A 3 23.36 0.86 -18.04
CA GLU A 3 23.76 0.83 -16.64
C GLU A 3 22.86 -0.15 -15.89
N GLY A 4 23.38 -1.36 -15.69
CA GLY A 4 22.64 -2.47 -15.11
C GLY A 4 22.50 -2.30 -13.62
N LYS A 5 21.27 -2.09 -13.13
CA LYS A 5 20.98 -2.07 -11.70
C LYS A 5 20.80 -3.50 -11.18
N THR A 6 20.84 -3.67 -9.87
CA THR A 6 20.71 -4.96 -9.19
C THR A 6 19.52 -4.92 -8.24
N VAL A 7 18.64 -5.92 -8.33
CA VAL A 7 17.69 -6.26 -7.25
C VAL A 7 18.37 -7.32 -6.38
N TYR A 8 18.32 -7.18 -5.07
CA TYR A 8 18.97 -8.09 -4.14
C TYR A 8 18.03 -8.45 -2.98
N VAL A 9 18.26 -9.63 -2.44
CA VAL A 9 17.60 -10.15 -1.24
C VAL A 9 18.66 -10.31 -0.15
N LEU A 10 18.42 -9.73 1.01
CA LEU A 10 19.19 -9.98 2.22
C LEU A 10 18.42 -10.96 3.09
N GLU A 11 19.12 -11.99 3.56
CA GLU A 11 18.68 -12.77 4.71
C GLU A 11 19.15 -12.05 5.97
N LEU A 12 18.24 -11.87 6.91
CA LEU A 12 18.45 -11.15 8.15
C LEU A 12 18.30 -12.11 9.33
N ALA A 13 18.71 -11.65 10.50
CA ALA A 13 18.41 -12.32 11.76
C ALA A 13 16.91 -12.60 11.94
N ASP A 14 16.58 -13.56 12.80
CA ASP A 14 15.20 -13.96 13.15
C ASP A 14 14.38 -14.53 11.98
N GLY A 15 15.05 -15.04 10.94
CA GLY A 15 14.39 -15.59 9.75
C GLY A 15 13.66 -14.53 8.92
N ARG A 16 14.12 -13.27 8.97
CA ARG A 16 13.54 -12.14 8.23
C ARG A 16 14.30 -11.88 6.94
N TYR A 17 13.64 -11.25 5.97
CA TYR A 17 14.22 -10.93 4.67
C TYR A 17 13.98 -9.47 4.29
N TYR A 18 14.90 -8.93 3.49
CA TYR A 18 14.76 -7.61 2.89
C TYR A 18 15.04 -7.67 1.40
N VAL A 19 14.16 -7.08 0.60
CA VAL A 19 14.34 -6.91 -0.84
C VAL A 19 14.60 -5.44 -1.14
N GLY A 20 15.59 -5.16 -1.96
CA GLY A 20 15.91 -3.81 -2.39
C GLY A 20 16.54 -3.75 -3.77
N SER A 21 16.60 -2.56 -4.34
CA SER A 21 17.29 -2.30 -5.61
C SER A 21 18.42 -1.27 -5.44
N THR A 22 19.46 -1.37 -6.28
CA THR A 22 20.60 -0.45 -6.26
C THR A 22 21.47 -0.51 -7.51
N SER A 23 22.21 0.57 -7.79
CA SER A 23 23.33 0.58 -8.75
C SER A 23 24.64 0.09 -8.14
N ASN A 24 24.80 0.10 -6.81
CA ASN A 24 26.01 -0.34 -6.13
C ASN A 24 25.70 -1.25 -4.93
N ARG A 25 25.69 -2.56 -5.20
CA ARG A 25 25.39 -3.60 -4.20
C ARG A 25 26.40 -3.63 -3.07
N LYS A 26 27.70 -3.41 -3.32
CA LYS A 26 28.70 -3.48 -2.25
C LYS A 26 28.49 -2.37 -1.23
N ARG A 27 28.30 -1.14 -1.71
CA ARG A 27 28.00 0.01 -0.87
C ARG A 27 26.71 -0.18 -0.08
N ARG A 28 25.60 -0.59 -0.72
CA ARG A 28 24.32 -0.79 -0.01
C ARG A 28 24.40 -1.88 1.06
N TYR A 29 25.06 -3.01 0.78
CA TYR A 29 25.25 -4.05 1.79
C TYR A 29 26.02 -3.50 3.00
N ASN A 30 27.11 -2.76 2.77
CA ASN A 30 27.89 -2.15 3.87
C ASN A 30 27.06 -1.14 4.68
N GLU A 31 26.18 -0.37 4.04
CA GLU A 31 25.26 0.52 4.74
C GLU A 31 24.28 -0.25 5.63
N HIS A 32 23.72 -1.36 5.13
CA HIS A 32 22.86 -2.24 5.92
C HIS A 32 23.62 -2.88 7.09
N ALA A 33 24.81 -3.44 6.84
CA ALA A 33 25.67 -4.03 7.86
C ALA A 33 26.10 -3.01 8.93
N SER A 34 26.31 -1.75 8.54
CA SER A 34 26.67 -0.65 9.44
C SER A 34 25.47 0.02 10.12
N ARG A 35 24.27 -0.59 10.09
CA ARG A 35 23.02 -0.04 10.65
C ARG A 35 22.61 1.33 10.07
N ARG A 36 23.10 1.68 8.89
CA ARG A 36 22.76 2.91 8.15
C ARG A 36 21.76 2.66 7.02
N GLY A 37 21.32 1.42 6.86
CA GLY A 37 20.31 1.01 5.89
C GLY A 37 18.87 1.30 6.32
N SER A 38 17.94 0.51 5.77
CA SER A 38 16.51 0.62 6.07
C SER A 38 16.25 0.38 7.56
N LYS A 39 15.15 0.94 8.08
CA LYS A 39 14.75 0.74 9.49
C LYS A 39 14.61 -0.76 9.80
N TRP A 40 14.06 -1.53 8.87
CA TRP A 40 13.94 -2.99 8.98
C TRP A 40 15.28 -3.68 9.24
N THR A 41 16.31 -3.37 8.43
CA THR A 41 17.65 -3.96 8.59
C THR A 41 18.44 -3.43 9.78
N ARG A 42 17.99 -2.34 10.41
CA ARG A 42 18.54 -1.88 11.69
C ARG A 42 17.99 -2.69 12.87
N ILE A 43 16.74 -3.13 12.75
CA ILE A 43 16.07 -3.99 13.73
C ILE A 43 16.59 -5.43 13.57
N HIS A 44 16.60 -5.95 12.34
CA HIS A 44 17.07 -7.29 12.00
C HIS A 44 18.39 -7.21 11.23
N ALA A 45 19.50 -7.59 11.87
CA ALA A 45 20.83 -7.48 11.28
C ALA A 45 20.97 -8.36 10.02
N PRO A 46 21.61 -7.86 8.93
CA PRO A 46 21.85 -8.67 7.74
C PRO A 46 22.89 -9.76 8.00
N LEU A 47 22.57 -10.99 7.63
CA LEU A 47 23.45 -12.15 7.73
C LEU A 47 24.24 -12.35 6.43
N CYS A 48 23.53 -12.40 5.30
CA CYS A 48 24.14 -12.61 3.99
C CYS A 48 23.28 -12.03 2.86
N VAL A 49 23.84 -12.02 1.65
CA VAL A 49 23.07 -11.81 0.42
C VAL A 49 22.50 -13.17 0.03
N HIS A 50 21.18 -13.32 0.15
CA HIS A 50 20.47 -14.57 -0.15
C HIS A 50 20.35 -14.78 -1.65
N GLU A 51 19.94 -13.74 -2.39
CA GLU A 51 19.74 -13.78 -3.83
C GLU A 51 20.08 -12.43 -4.48
N GLU A 52 20.43 -12.45 -5.77
CA GLU A 52 20.63 -11.24 -6.56
C GLU A 52 20.25 -11.41 -8.03
N TYR A 53 19.66 -10.36 -8.59
CA TYR A 53 19.25 -10.25 -9.98
C TYR A 53 20.01 -9.06 -10.56
N ARG A 54 21.07 -9.34 -11.31
CA ARG A 54 22.00 -8.33 -11.85
C ARG A 54 21.60 -7.91 -13.26
N ARG A 55 22.13 -6.76 -13.69
CA ARG A 55 21.92 -6.22 -15.05
C ARG A 55 20.45 -5.97 -15.39
N VAL A 56 19.65 -5.61 -14.38
CA VAL A 56 18.23 -5.29 -14.55
C VAL A 56 18.15 -3.90 -15.21
N PRO A 57 17.53 -3.79 -16.39
CA PRO A 57 17.32 -2.49 -17.02
C PRO A 57 16.41 -1.61 -16.14
N SER A 58 16.74 -0.32 -16.05
CA SER A 58 16.01 0.63 -15.19
C SER A 58 14.48 0.59 -15.33
N PRO A 59 13.87 0.45 -16.53
CA PRO A 59 12.42 0.36 -16.66
C PRO A 59 11.78 -0.83 -15.94
N PHE A 60 12.52 -1.92 -15.72
CA PHE A 60 12.00 -3.15 -15.10
C PHE A 60 12.36 -3.27 -13.61
N LEU A 61 13.17 -2.36 -13.08
CA LEU A 61 13.73 -2.48 -11.74
C LEU A 61 12.65 -2.54 -10.66
N LEU A 62 11.69 -1.62 -10.71
CA LEU A 62 10.59 -1.54 -9.76
C LEU A 62 9.70 -2.80 -9.83
N GLY A 63 9.35 -3.21 -11.05
CA GLY A 63 8.52 -4.40 -11.26
C GLY A 63 9.21 -5.67 -10.76
N MET A 64 10.52 -5.80 -10.99
CA MET A 64 11.30 -6.94 -10.50
C MET A 64 11.44 -6.93 -8.98
N GLU A 65 11.75 -5.79 -8.35
CA GLU A 65 11.79 -5.64 -6.90
C GLU A 65 10.46 -6.03 -6.25
N SER A 66 9.35 -5.55 -6.81
CA SER A 66 8.00 -5.90 -6.34
C SER A 66 7.68 -7.38 -6.51
N ARG A 67 7.99 -7.98 -7.66
CA ARG A 67 7.76 -9.41 -7.90
C ARG A 67 8.55 -10.29 -6.93
N VAL A 68 9.83 -10.01 -6.73
CA VAL A 68 10.68 -10.75 -5.77
C VAL A 68 10.11 -10.59 -4.35
N THR A 69 9.73 -9.37 -3.96
CA THR A 69 9.10 -9.12 -2.64
C THR A 69 7.82 -9.94 -2.47
N ALA A 70 6.94 -9.94 -3.46
CA ALA A 70 5.67 -10.65 -3.42
C ALA A 70 5.86 -12.17 -3.33
N ASN A 71 6.81 -12.73 -4.08
CA ASN A 71 7.11 -14.15 -4.05
C ASN A 71 7.63 -14.59 -2.68
N LEU A 72 8.58 -13.83 -2.12
CA LEU A 72 9.13 -14.12 -0.80
C LEU A 72 8.09 -13.96 0.32
N MET A 73 7.18 -13.00 0.20
CA MET A 73 6.08 -12.83 1.16
C MET A 73 5.15 -14.05 1.20
N LEU A 74 4.87 -14.70 0.06
CA LEU A 74 4.10 -15.95 0.05
C LEU A 74 4.90 -17.12 0.61
N ARG A 75 6.21 -17.16 0.33
CA ARG A 75 7.09 -18.26 0.74
C ARG A 75 7.44 -18.26 2.22
N TYR A 76 7.82 -17.11 2.76
CA TYR A 76 8.34 -16.95 4.12
C TYR A 76 7.34 -16.27 5.05
N GLY A 77 6.21 -15.80 4.54
CA GLY A 77 5.17 -15.10 5.29
C GLY A 77 5.30 -13.58 5.16
N VAL A 78 4.16 -12.91 5.02
CA VAL A 78 4.08 -11.45 4.77
C VAL A 78 4.75 -10.62 5.86
N ASN A 79 4.76 -11.08 7.10
CA ASN A 79 5.42 -10.38 8.20
C ASN A 79 6.93 -10.58 8.21
N ASN A 80 7.46 -11.61 7.55
CA ASN A 80 8.89 -11.90 7.57
C ASN A 80 9.69 -11.18 6.48
N VAL A 81 9.03 -10.50 5.54
CA VAL A 81 9.67 -9.89 4.38
C VAL A 81 9.34 -8.41 4.28
N ARG A 82 10.33 -7.55 3.99
CA ARG A 82 10.12 -6.14 3.64
C ARG A 82 10.82 -5.78 2.34
N GLY A 83 10.19 -4.92 1.55
CA GLY A 83 10.69 -4.47 0.24
C GLY A 83 9.60 -3.73 -0.53
N SER A 84 9.95 -3.12 -1.68
CA SER A 84 8.99 -2.36 -2.48
C SER A 84 8.16 -1.38 -1.62
N MET A 85 6.84 -1.29 -1.83
CA MET A 85 5.94 -0.45 -1.04
C MET A 85 5.67 -0.98 0.39
N PHE A 86 6.13 -2.20 0.71
CA PHE A 86 5.92 -2.90 1.97
C PHE A 86 7.19 -2.82 2.84
N CYS A 87 7.58 -1.61 3.22
CA CYS A 87 8.81 -1.33 3.99
C CYS A 87 8.57 -0.85 5.44
N THR A 88 7.34 -0.90 5.93
CA THR A 88 7.02 -0.52 7.32
C THR A 88 7.60 -1.51 8.33
N THR A 89 7.99 -1.05 9.51
CA THR A 89 8.57 -1.90 10.56
C THR A 89 7.53 -2.58 11.45
N ARG A 90 6.27 -2.16 11.40
CA ARG A 90 5.19 -2.87 12.11
C ARG A 90 4.85 -4.17 11.38
N ASP A 91 4.28 -5.11 12.11
CA ASP A 91 3.62 -6.27 11.49
C ASP A 91 2.35 -5.84 10.75
N TYR A 92 2.06 -6.57 9.68
CA TYR A 92 0.80 -6.52 8.97
C TYR A 92 -0.28 -7.27 9.73
N HIS A 93 -1.48 -6.71 9.65
CA HIS A 93 -2.69 -7.23 10.28
C HIS A 93 -3.85 -7.13 9.29
N MET A 94 -5.05 -7.54 9.68
CA MET A 94 -6.24 -7.53 8.82
C MET A 94 -6.54 -6.16 8.19
N GLY A 95 -6.17 -5.04 8.82
CA GLY A 95 -6.26 -3.71 8.18
C GLY A 95 -5.43 -3.52 6.90
N ASP A 96 -4.44 -4.39 6.63
CA ASP A 96 -3.58 -4.34 5.43
C ASP A 96 -3.99 -5.38 4.37
N VAL A 97 -4.97 -6.24 4.66
CA VAL A 97 -5.31 -7.42 3.85
C VAL A 97 -5.61 -7.05 2.40
N ASP A 98 -6.26 -5.91 2.19
CA ASP A 98 -6.67 -5.40 0.89
C ASP A 98 -5.47 -5.03 0.01
N SER A 99 -4.50 -4.33 0.60
CA SER A 99 -3.28 -3.91 -0.10
C SER A 99 -2.39 -5.12 -0.40
N LEU A 100 -2.25 -6.02 0.57
CA LEU A 100 -1.50 -7.27 0.42
C LEU A 100 -2.14 -8.17 -0.64
N THR A 101 -3.47 -8.31 -0.63
CA THR A 101 -4.19 -9.16 -1.59
C THR A 101 -3.94 -8.71 -3.02
N ARG A 102 -4.11 -7.41 -3.30
CA ARG A 102 -3.89 -6.86 -4.66
C ARG A 102 -2.43 -7.02 -5.09
N PHE A 103 -1.49 -6.73 -4.20
CA PHE A 103 -0.07 -6.83 -4.50
C PHE A 103 0.38 -8.28 -4.76
N LEU A 104 0.05 -9.19 -3.86
CA LEU A 104 0.46 -10.60 -3.96
C LEU A 104 -0.25 -11.29 -5.12
N GLY A 105 -1.53 -11.00 -5.34
CA GLY A 105 -2.30 -11.50 -6.48
C GLY A 105 -1.71 -11.06 -7.81
N HIS A 106 -1.45 -9.76 -7.97
CA HIS A 106 -0.91 -9.21 -9.21
C HIS A 106 0.47 -9.78 -9.57
N TYR A 107 1.40 -9.80 -8.62
CA TYR A 107 2.80 -10.14 -8.93
C TYR A 107 3.10 -11.64 -8.99
N ASN A 108 2.21 -12.48 -8.44
CA ASN A 108 2.32 -13.94 -8.49
C ASN A 108 1.28 -14.58 -9.43
N ASP A 109 0.54 -13.78 -10.21
CA ASP A 109 -0.50 -14.26 -11.14
C ASP A 109 -1.54 -15.18 -10.43
N MET A 110 -1.96 -14.78 -9.23
CA MET A 110 -2.90 -15.54 -8.39
C MET A 110 -4.28 -14.89 -8.34
N ASP A 111 -5.31 -15.70 -8.14
CA ASP A 111 -6.66 -15.20 -7.89
C ASP A 111 -6.75 -14.41 -6.57
N TYR A 112 -7.37 -13.23 -6.63
CA TYR A 112 -7.39 -12.31 -5.49
C TYR A 112 -8.27 -12.84 -4.35
N ARG A 113 -9.33 -13.60 -4.64
CA ARG A 113 -10.19 -14.19 -3.61
C ARG A 113 -9.44 -15.28 -2.86
N GLU A 114 -8.66 -16.09 -3.55
CA GLU A 114 -7.81 -17.11 -2.91
C GLU A 114 -6.74 -16.48 -2.02
N VAL A 115 -6.06 -15.44 -2.50
CA VAL A 115 -5.06 -14.72 -1.72
C VAL A 115 -5.70 -14.09 -0.48
N TYR A 116 -6.85 -13.42 -0.65
CA TYR A 116 -7.59 -12.84 0.47
C TYR A 116 -7.96 -13.90 1.52
N ALA A 117 -8.50 -15.04 1.08
CA ALA A 117 -8.88 -16.13 1.98
C ALA A 117 -7.67 -16.73 2.71
N LYS A 118 -6.49 -16.79 2.07
CA LYS A 118 -5.24 -17.22 2.73
C LYS A 118 -4.80 -16.19 3.77
N LEU A 119 -4.72 -14.93 3.39
CA LEU A 119 -4.30 -13.84 4.28
C LEU A 119 -5.23 -13.69 5.49
N SER A 120 -6.54 -13.79 5.28
CA SER A 120 -7.54 -13.64 6.35
C SER A 120 -7.45 -14.70 7.45
N ARG A 121 -6.81 -15.84 7.17
CA ARG A 121 -6.59 -16.90 8.15
C ARG A 121 -5.30 -16.71 8.96
N ILE A 122 -4.32 -15.99 8.42
CA ILE A 122 -2.98 -15.87 9.02
C ILE A 122 -2.71 -14.49 9.63
N LEU A 123 -3.39 -13.45 9.15
CA LEU A 123 -3.19 -12.10 9.64
C LEU A 123 -3.93 -11.90 10.97
N PRO A 124 -3.26 -11.34 11.98
CA PRO A 124 -3.94 -10.99 13.23
C PRO A 124 -4.97 -9.88 12.98
N MET A 125 -5.97 -9.79 13.86
CA MET A 125 -6.87 -8.64 13.89
C MET A 125 -6.06 -7.35 14.15
N PRO A 126 -6.50 -6.20 13.61
CA PRO A 126 -5.86 -4.94 13.94
C PRO A 126 -5.90 -4.74 15.47
N PRO A 127 -4.87 -4.11 16.06
CA PRO A 127 -4.92 -3.73 17.46
C PRO A 127 -6.17 -2.89 17.69
N ALA A 128 -6.85 -3.09 18.81
CA ALA A 128 -7.99 -2.28 19.17
C ALA A 128 -7.54 -0.82 19.20
N ASP A 129 -8.05 -0.01 18.29
CA ASP A 129 -7.78 1.42 18.28
C ASP A 129 -8.14 1.94 19.67
N ASN A 130 -7.21 2.63 20.33
CA ASN A 130 -7.53 3.38 21.53
C ASN A 130 -8.36 4.57 21.05
N VAL A 131 -9.67 4.35 20.88
CA VAL A 131 -10.67 5.34 20.46
C VAL A 131 -10.66 6.45 21.51
N ARG A 132 -9.76 7.41 21.35
CA ARG A 132 -9.82 8.68 22.07
C ARG A 132 -11.00 9.43 21.48
N GLY A 133 -12.12 9.36 22.20
CA GLY A 133 -13.33 10.12 21.94
C GLY A 133 -13.03 11.60 21.78
N GLY A 134 -13.35 12.14 20.61
CA GLY A 134 -13.36 13.57 20.35
C GLY A 134 -14.65 14.21 20.87
N GLY A 135 -14.77 14.34 22.19
CA GLY A 135 -15.70 15.28 22.81
C GLY A 135 -15.13 16.69 22.70
N GLY A 136 -15.73 17.53 21.86
CA GLY A 136 -15.40 18.94 21.69
C GLY A 136 -16.53 19.82 22.23
N THR A 137 -16.19 20.62 23.23
CA THR A 137 -17.00 21.41 24.15
C THR A 137 -17.82 22.56 23.53
N SER A 138 -18.95 22.84 24.19
CA SER A 138 -19.81 24.01 24.09
C SER A 138 -19.15 25.31 24.56
N THR A 139 -19.19 26.36 23.74
CA THR A 139 -19.14 27.76 24.20
C THR A 139 -20.01 28.66 23.31
N SER A 140 -20.68 29.61 23.95
CA SER A 140 -21.82 30.42 23.53
C SER A 140 -21.50 31.73 22.78
N ALA A 141 -22.44 32.12 21.91
CA ALA A 141 -22.87 33.48 21.50
C ALA A 141 -22.03 34.33 20.51
N SER A 142 -22.59 34.64 19.32
CA SER A 142 -23.16 35.97 18.97
C SER A 142 -23.45 36.12 17.46
N ARG A 143 -24.56 36.80 17.12
CA ARG A 143 -25.10 37.02 15.76
C ARG A 143 -24.51 38.28 15.10
N THR A 144 -23.95 38.16 13.89
CA THR A 144 -23.94 39.22 12.84
C THR A 144 -23.84 38.58 11.45
N ALA A 145 -24.47 39.22 10.46
CA ALA A 145 -24.82 38.68 9.14
C ALA A 145 -23.78 38.91 8.01
N MET A 146 -23.83 37.99 7.04
CA MET A 146 -23.53 38.08 5.58
C MET A 146 -22.13 38.48 5.09
N THR A 147 -21.42 37.52 4.46
CA THR A 147 -21.07 37.62 3.01
C THR A 147 -20.62 36.26 2.47
N ALA A 148 -21.01 35.97 1.23
CA ALA A 148 -20.74 34.73 0.51
C ALA A 148 -19.26 34.60 0.11
N ASN A 149 -18.62 33.46 0.38
CA ASN A 149 -17.52 32.96 -0.46
C ASN A 149 -17.23 31.46 -0.28
N SER A 150 -17.23 30.75 -1.40
CA SER A 150 -16.54 29.49 -1.75
C SER A 150 -16.42 28.34 -0.73
N ARG A 151 -17.00 27.20 -1.13
CA ARG A 151 -16.90 25.86 -0.56
C ARG A 151 -15.43 25.40 -0.41
N ARG A 152 -14.84 25.51 0.79
CA ARG A 152 -13.63 24.76 1.16
C ARG A 152 -14.01 23.39 1.72
N ARG A 153 -13.92 22.35 0.88
CA ARG A 153 -13.87 20.94 1.33
C ARG A 153 -12.57 20.74 2.11
N ARG A 154 -12.69 20.40 3.40
CA ARG A 154 -11.55 19.98 4.25
C ARG A 154 -10.86 18.78 3.60
N LYS A 155 -9.59 18.92 3.24
CA LYS A 155 -8.69 17.82 2.89
C LYS A 155 -8.34 17.06 4.16
N TYR A 156 -8.65 15.77 4.20
CA TYR A 156 -7.96 14.83 5.09
C TYR A 156 -6.45 14.92 4.83
N HIS A 157 -5.66 15.24 5.86
CA HIS A 157 -4.20 15.15 5.80
C HIS A 157 -3.81 13.68 6.03
N GLY A 158 -3.62 12.96 4.94
CA GLY A 158 -2.91 11.68 4.92
C GLY A 158 -1.43 11.90 5.20
N GLY A 159 -0.85 11.01 6.01
CA GLY A 159 0.47 11.14 6.61
C GLY A 159 1.62 11.44 5.65
N ASN A 160 2.53 12.25 6.18
CA ASN A 160 3.77 12.73 5.58
C ASN A 160 4.76 11.57 5.35
N TYR A 161 4.92 11.10 4.10
CA TYR A 161 6.06 10.28 3.69
C TYR A 161 7.08 11.20 3.00
N ASP A 162 8.11 11.56 3.75
CA ASP A 162 9.28 12.25 3.21
C ASP A 162 10.09 11.27 2.37
N SER A 163 9.89 11.32 1.06
CA SER A 163 10.75 10.71 0.04
C SER A 163 10.59 11.51 -1.24
N GLY A 164 11.40 12.57 -1.35
CA GLY A 164 11.56 13.33 -2.58
C GLY A 164 12.04 12.43 -3.72
N HIS A 165 11.15 12.21 -4.69
CA HIS A 165 11.49 11.96 -6.08
C HIS A 165 10.25 12.29 -6.93
N ASP A 166 10.16 13.54 -7.37
CA ASP A 166 9.13 14.00 -8.30
C ASP A 166 9.23 13.20 -9.60
N ILE A 167 8.23 12.36 -9.90
CA ILE A 167 7.96 11.92 -11.26
C ILE A 167 6.49 12.23 -11.57
N HIS A 168 6.33 13.28 -12.36
CA HIS A 168 5.11 13.62 -13.10
C HIS A 168 4.57 12.37 -13.82
N TYR A 169 3.38 11.91 -13.44
CA TYR A 169 2.58 11.11 -14.36
C TYR A 169 2.14 12.04 -15.49
N GLY A 170 2.69 11.81 -16.68
CA GLY A 170 2.28 12.50 -17.90
C GLY A 170 0.77 12.37 -18.09
N ASN A 171 0.09 13.50 -18.00
CA ASN A 171 -1.32 13.63 -18.30
C ASN A 171 -1.49 13.64 -19.83
N ASN A 172 -1.93 12.52 -20.41
CA ASN A 172 -2.24 12.46 -21.82
C ASN A 172 -3.72 12.85 -22.01
N ASN A 173 -3.96 14.16 -22.09
CA ASN A 173 -5.25 14.73 -22.45
C ASN A 173 -5.48 14.52 -23.95
N ASN A 174 -6.18 13.46 -24.33
CA ASN A 174 -6.97 13.47 -25.56
C ASN A 174 -8.42 13.75 -25.20
N ASN A 175 -8.83 14.98 -25.52
CA ASN A 175 -10.19 15.45 -25.47
C ASN A 175 -11.00 14.72 -26.56
N VAL A 176 -11.96 13.87 -26.15
CA VAL A 176 -13.05 13.44 -27.02
C VAL A 176 -14.34 13.60 -26.22
N ASP A 177 -15.10 14.61 -26.59
CA ASP A 177 -16.45 14.87 -26.12
C ASP A 177 -17.40 13.72 -26.42
N GLY A 178 -18.28 13.41 -25.47
CA GLY A 178 -19.61 12.90 -25.78
C GLY A 178 -19.97 11.52 -25.21
N GLY A 179 -21.01 11.53 -24.37
CA GLY A 179 -22.01 10.46 -24.40
C GLY A 179 -21.88 9.36 -23.34
N ASN A 180 -23.00 9.16 -22.65
CA ASN A 180 -23.34 8.06 -21.75
C ASN A 180 -23.10 6.66 -22.37
N HIS A 181 -23.27 5.60 -21.57
CA HIS A 181 -23.35 4.15 -21.89
C HIS A 181 -22.09 3.30 -21.59
N HIS A 182 -22.01 2.75 -20.38
CA HIS A 182 -21.26 1.52 -20.13
C HIS A 182 -22.20 0.43 -19.59
N PRO A 183 -22.46 -0.65 -20.36
CA PRO A 183 -23.16 -1.82 -19.89
C PRO A 183 -22.20 -2.84 -19.23
N ARG A 184 -22.73 -3.52 -18.21
CA ARG A 184 -22.35 -4.86 -17.69
C ARG A 184 -20.96 -5.04 -17.04
N GLY A 185 -20.91 -4.74 -15.75
CA GLY A 185 -19.81 -5.15 -14.86
C GLY A 185 -20.14 -4.93 -13.38
N ALA A 186 -21.33 -5.36 -12.96
CA ALA A 186 -21.76 -5.60 -11.57
C ALA A 186 -20.96 -4.88 -10.45
N THR A 187 -21.29 -3.62 -10.16
CA THR A 187 -20.78 -2.94 -8.96
C THR A 187 -21.32 -3.64 -7.71
N LEU A 188 -20.42 -3.99 -6.77
CA LEU A 188 -20.76 -4.58 -5.48
C LEU A 188 -21.22 -3.49 -4.50
N CYS A 189 -22.38 -3.69 -3.90
CA CYS A 189 -22.91 -2.82 -2.86
C CYS A 189 -22.17 -3.05 -1.54
N TYR A 190 -21.50 -2.02 -1.02
CA TYR A 190 -20.79 -2.11 0.26
C TYR A 190 -21.71 -2.17 1.50
N ASN A 191 -23.03 -1.98 1.34
CA ASN A 191 -24.00 -2.05 2.43
C ASN A 191 -24.60 -3.45 2.62
N CYS A 192 -24.93 -4.15 1.52
CA CYS A 192 -25.56 -5.48 1.57
C CYS A 192 -24.75 -6.60 0.90
N GLY A 193 -23.66 -6.28 0.21
CA GLY A 193 -22.82 -7.25 -0.51
C GLY A 193 -23.41 -7.77 -1.83
N GLU A 194 -24.56 -7.25 -2.28
CA GLU A 194 -25.18 -7.66 -3.54
C GLU A 194 -24.65 -6.88 -4.75
N LEU A 195 -24.74 -7.48 -5.94
CA LEU A 195 -24.28 -6.92 -7.20
C LEU A 195 -25.38 -6.14 -7.92
N GLY A 196 -25.00 -5.09 -8.66
CA GLY A 196 -25.90 -4.37 -9.56
C GLY A 196 -26.36 -3.00 -9.05
N HIS A 197 -25.91 -2.59 -7.86
CA HIS A 197 -26.15 -1.26 -7.31
C HIS A 197 -25.01 -0.84 -6.37
N ILE A 198 -24.84 0.46 -6.13
CA ILE A 198 -23.92 1.00 -5.13
C ILE A 198 -24.63 1.18 -3.78
N ALA A 199 -23.86 1.34 -2.69
CA ALA A 199 -24.42 1.53 -1.34
C ALA A 199 -25.46 2.67 -1.24
N ALA A 200 -25.28 3.74 -2.02
CA ALA A 200 -26.23 4.86 -2.09
C ALA A 200 -27.59 4.50 -2.71
N SER A 201 -27.68 3.40 -3.45
CA SER A 201 -28.88 2.91 -4.13
C SER A 201 -29.31 1.54 -3.60
N CYS A 202 -28.92 1.20 -2.36
CA CYS A 202 -29.21 -0.10 -1.77
C CYS A 202 -30.69 -0.22 -1.37
N PRO A 203 -31.44 -1.18 -1.95
CA PRO A 203 -32.86 -1.38 -1.63
C PRO A 203 -33.09 -1.88 -0.20
N ASN A 204 -32.07 -2.48 0.42
CA ASN A 204 -32.11 -2.98 1.80
C ASN A 204 -31.70 -1.94 2.85
N ASN A 205 -31.62 -0.65 2.49
CA ASN A 205 -31.26 0.39 3.44
C ASN A 205 -32.40 0.65 4.43
N ARG A 206 -32.39 -0.07 5.56
CA ARG A 206 -33.25 0.23 6.70
C ARG A 206 -32.74 1.48 7.41
N GLY A 207 -33.35 2.62 7.09
CA GLY A 207 -33.49 3.74 8.02
C GLY A 207 -33.18 5.12 7.43
N GLY A 208 -34.19 5.75 6.84
CA GLY A 208 -34.24 7.20 6.74
C GLY A 208 -34.62 7.85 8.07
N GLY A 209 -34.32 9.16 8.19
CA GLY A 209 -35.00 10.04 9.15
C GLY A 209 -34.12 11.08 9.84
N ALA A 210 -33.89 12.21 9.17
CA ALA A 210 -34.06 13.60 9.63
C ALA A 210 -33.38 14.57 8.65
#